data_AF-A0A958EH72-F1
#
_entry.id   AF-A0A958EH72-F1
#
_cell.length_a   1.000
_cell.length_b   1.000
_cell.length_c   1.000
_cell.angle_alpha   90.00
_cell.angle_beta   90.00
_cell.angle_gamma   90.00
#
_symmetry.space_group_name_H-M   'P 1'
#
loop_
_entity.id
_entity.type
_entity.pdbx_description
1 polymer ?
#
loop_
_entity_poly.entity_id
_entity_poly.type
_entity_poly.pdbx_seq_one_letter_code
_entity_poly.pdbx_strand_id
1 'polypeptide(L)'
;MIMYFKRFFQIMHVFGDKSLPLYLALTLLCGAALGQDRITAVWHSGSDHKLWTNADIASFLAKDQELGLQNYMLEDVEVSFLNGQPRFTGFWLPGTGRSFLRVSMDWNTLQSTWNEAKNQGQRLVDIEVYFEGGQQRFAGIWHTGENDHKLVVDVGLAQFVDLDNKYHNQGFQLVDIETYLNKGRREFAGVWHQNRLDYIVQIGLGWTEFNNLRVRMENDAYKLVDVERYSDGGAFKYAGVWHPGTTRQKIYADAQRDDFMKKWSSFKSQNLILADIEISSTTSSQIAASSTGSGSSGASSGGSGSDISRGSDDRLTAPLLGQGLDNNSGGAPADPRAGSSSGNGGGGETTGEVQMGKASYYSDRFQGSKTASGELYDRAKYTAAHRTLKFGTKIRVTNLANDKSVVVAVNDRGPFKPERVVDLSYIAAEEIGAIQSGIIDVKVEVLK
;
A
#
# COMPACT_ATOMS: atom_id res chain seq x y z
N MET A 1 -10.25 21.18 42.79
CA MET A 1 -10.68 19.76 42.75
C MET A 1 -10.62 19.09 44.14
N ILE A 2 -11.09 19.77 45.19
CA ILE A 2 -11.23 19.22 46.57
C ILE A 2 -12.64 19.53 47.14
N MET A 3 -13.52 20.21 46.39
CA MET A 3 -14.89 20.54 46.82
C MET A 3 -16.00 19.67 46.21
N TYR A 4 -15.67 18.65 45.40
CA TYR A 4 -16.67 17.71 44.85
C TYR A 4 -16.65 16.32 45.49
N PHE A 5 -15.86 16.10 46.54
CA PHE A 5 -15.76 14.81 47.23
C PHE A 5 -16.63 14.67 48.49
N LYS A 6 -17.31 15.72 48.95
CA LYS A 6 -18.11 15.70 50.20
C LYS A 6 -19.60 15.37 50.04
N ARG A 7 -20.11 15.13 48.83
CA ARG A 7 -21.53 14.81 48.60
C ARG A 7 -21.83 13.38 48.16
N PHE A 8 -20.81 12.54 47.99
CA PHE A 8 -20.99 11.15 47.54
C PHE A 8 -20.97 10.10 48.67
N PHE A 9 -20.67 10.50 49.90
CA PHE A 9 -20.56 9.57 51.05
C PHE A 9 -21.76 9.61 52.02
N GLN A 10 -22.89 10.22 51.64
CA GLN A 10 -24.07 10.33 52.51
C GLN A 10 -25.37 9.80 51.88
N ILE A 11 -25.26 8.85 50.97
CA ILE A 11 -26.36 8.00 50.52
C ILE A 11 -25.79 6.59 50.30
N MET A 12 -25.46 5.88 51.38
CA MET A 12 -25.20 4.43 51.41
C MET A 12 -25.30 3.95 52.87
N HIS A 13 -26.46 4.19 53.48
CA HIS A 13 -26.89 3.59 54.75
C HIS A 13 -28.41 3.38 54.74
N VAL A 14 -28.92 2.67 53.73
CA VAL A 14 -30.22 1.99 53.81
C VAL A 14 -30.10 0.72 52.97
N PHE A 15 -30.45 -0.42 53.57
CA PHE A 15 -30.38 -1.79 53.05
C PHE A 15 -29.00 -2.45 53.16
N GLY A 16 -28.85 -3.19 54.26
CA GLY A 16 -27.81 -4.18 54.41
C GLY A 16 -28.13 -5.40 53.56
N ASP A 17 -27.21 -5.78 52.70
CA ASP A 17 -26.96 -7.18 52.40
C ASP A 17 -25.46 -7.38 52.14
N LYS A 18 -24.89 -8.40 52.78
CA LYS A 18 -23.48 -8.74 52.77
C LYS A 18 -23.28 -9.87 51.77
N SER A 19 -22.91 -9.57 50.53
CA SER A 19 -22.06 -10.40 49.67
C SER A 19 -22.15 -9.96 48.21
N LEU A 20 -21.14 -9.25 47.71
CA LEU A 20 -20.76 -9.19 46.29
C LEU A 20 -19.33 -8.62 46.23
N PRO A 21 -18.35 -9.34 45.67
CA PRO A 21 -16.96 -8.91 45.71
C PRO A 21 -16.69 -7.70 44.81
N LEU A 22 -15.92 -6.80 45.39
CA LEU A 22 -15.30 -5.58 44.87
C LEU A 22 -14.57 -5.81 43.51
N TYR A 23 -15.28 -5.77 42.37
CA TYR A 23 -14.64 -5.84 41.04
C TYR A 23 -14.96 -4.66 40.11
N LEU A 24 -15.54 -3.57 40.64
CA LEU A 24 -15.94 -2.43 39.82
C LEU A 24 -15.62 -1.09 40.47
N ALA A 25 -14.38 -0.91 40.97
CA ALA A 25 -13.93 0.41 41.46
C ALA A 25 -12.40 0.55 41.56
N LEU A 26 -11.64 -0.04 40.63
CA LEU A 26 -10.22 0.28 40.45
C LEU A 26 -9.89 0.60 38.98
N THR A 27 -10.70 1.45 38.37
CA THR A 27 -10.32 2.22 37.18
C THR A 27 -10.18 3.68 37.58
N LEU A 28 -9.24 3.97 38.47
CA LEU A 28 -8.77 5.32 38.73
C LEU A 28 -7.23 5.34 38.64
N LEU A 29 -6.73 6.22 37.77
CA LEU A 29 -5.37 6.74 37.71
C LEU A 29 -4.25 5.74 37.37
N CYS A 30 -4.14 5.40 36.09
CA CYS A 30 -2.85 5.52 35.42
C CYS A 30 -3.08 6.06 34.00
N GLY A 31 -3.58 7.29 33.92
CA GLY A 31 -3.52 8.09 32.69
C GLY A 31 -2.11 8.62 32.46
N ALA A 32 -1.11 7.73 32.45
CA ALA A 32 0.09 8.00 31.69
C ALA A 32 -0.34 7.92 30.23
N ALA A 33 -0.11 8.98 29.46
CA ALA A 33 -0.46 9.04 28.04
C ALA A 33 0.30 7.94 27.28
N LEU A 34 -0.27 6.74 27.23
CA LEU A 34 0.16 5.66 26.35
C LEU A 34 0.03 6.21 24.93
N GLY A 35 1.09 6.10 24.13
CA GLY A 35 1.04 6.45 22.73
C GLY A 35 -0.13 5.74 22.07
N GLN A 36 -0.95 6.47 21.32
CA GLN A 36 -2.06 5.89 20.59
C GLN A 36 -1.56 5.53 19.19
N ASP A 37 -1.67 4.25 18.82
CA ASP A 37 -1.44 3.79 17.45
C ASP A 37 -2.19 4.68 16.46
N ARG A 38 -1.49 5.14 15.44
CA ARG A 38 -2.08 5.85 14.31
C ARG A 38 -1.97 4.96 13.09
N ILE A 39 -3.10 4.77 12.44
CA ILE A 39 -3.23 3.83 11.33
C ILE A 39 -3.33 4.63 10.04
N THR A 40 -2.50 4.30 9.07
CA THR A 40 -2.67 4.68 7.67
C THR A 40 -3.04 3.43 6.90
N ALA A 41 -3.96 3.51 5.97
CA ALA A 41 -4.31 2.34 5.16
C ALA A 41 -4.76 2.76 3.77
N VAL A 42 -4.52 1.86 2.83
CA VAL A 42 -4.90 1.97 1.42
C VAL A 42 -5.97 0.95 1.13
N TRP A 43 -6.93 1.34 0.31
CA TRP A 43 -7.96 0.46 -0.20
C TRP A 43 -7.99 0.49 -1.72
N HIS A 44 -8.22 -0.67 -2.32
CA HIS A 44 -8.47 -0.86 -3.74
C HIS A 44 -9.87 -1.39 -3.99
N SER A 45 -10.37 -1.34 -5.23
CA SER A 45 -11.62 -2.02 -5.59
C SER A 45 -11.48 -3.52 -5.41
N GLY A 46 -12.46 -4.13 -4.74
CA GLY A 46 -12.52 -5.57 -4.50
C GLY A 46 -13.73 -5.94 -3.65
N SER A 47 -14.04 -7.22 -3.56
CA SER A 47 -15.31 -7.68 -2.97
C SER A 47 -15.17 -8.35 -1.61
N ASP A 48 -13.99 -8.83 -1.22
CA ASP A 48 -13.80 -9.45 0.09
C ASP A 48 -12.35 -9.40 0.59
N HIS A 49 -12.23 -9.25 1.91
CA HIS A 49 -11.01 -9.37 2.70
C HIS A 49 -11.37 -9.71 4.15
N LYS A 50 -10.37 -10.13 4.91
CA LYS A 50 -10.44 -10.32 6.36
C LYS A 50 -9.41 -9.41 7.02
N LEU A 51 -9.70 -9.00 8.25
CA LEU A 51 -8.83 -8.14 9.05
C LEU A 51 -8.79 -8.70 10.46
N TRP A 52 -7.61 -8.76 11.05
CA TRP A 52 -7.42 -9.11 12.45
C TRP A 52 -6.44 -8.11 13.06
N THR A 53 -6.79 -7.50 14.18
CA THR A 53 -6.01 -6.38 14.72
C THR A 53 -5.72 -6.56 16.20
N ASN A 54 -4.60 -6.01 16.66
CA ASN A 54 -4.23 -5.98 18.08
C ASN A 54 -4.16 -7.37 18.73
N ALA A 55 -3.70 -8.37 17.97
CA ALA A 55 -3.60 -9.75 18.44
C ALA A 55 -2.24 -10.00 19.10
N ASP A 56 -2.18 -10.84 20.13
CA ASP A 56 -0.90 -11.48 20.46
C ASP A 56 -0.50 -12.48 19.37
N ILE A 57 0.77 -12.90 19.41
CA ILE A 57 1.35 -13.85 18.45
C ILE A 57 0.54 -15.16 18.35
N ALA A 58 0.07 -15.71 19.48
CA ALA A 58 -0.66 -16.97 19.48
C ALA A 58 -2.02 -16.82 18.79
N SER A 59 -2.75 -15.75 19.10
CA SER A 59 -4.03 -15.43 18.46
C SER A 59 -3.85 -15.12 16.97
N PHE A 60 -2.78 -14.40 16.58
CA PHE A 60 -2.54 -14.04 15.19
C PHE A 60 -2.19 -15.27 14.35
N LEU A 61 -1.27 -16.12 14.82
CA LEU A 61 -0.92 -17.38 14.14
C LEU A 61 -2.12 -18.34 14.02
N ALA A 62 -2.94 -18.44 15.05
CA ALA A 62 -4.17 -19.22 14.99
C ALA A 62 -5.15 -18.66 13.94
N LYS A 63 -5.22 -17.33 13.81
CA LYS A 63 -6.08 -16.67 12.83
C LYS A 63 -5.59 -16.86 11.40
N ASP A 64 -4.28 -16.75 11.18
CA ASP A 64 -3.66 -17.03 9.89
C ASP A 64 -3.92 -18.47 9.44
N GLN A 65 -3.76 -19.44 10.35
CA GLN A 65 -4.09 -20.84 10.08
C GLN A 65 -5.59 -21.06 9.77
N GLU A 66 -6.48 -20.45 10.55
CA GLU A 66 -7.95 -20.52 10.36
C GLU A 66 -8.37 -20.00 8.98
N LEU A 67 -7.80 -18.87 8.55
CA LEU A 67 -8.13 -18.21 7.29
C LEU A 67 -7.46 -18.89 6.09
N GLY A 68 -6.25 -19.42 6.26
CA GLY A 68 -5.59 -20.24 5.24
C GLY A 68 -6.40 -21.48 4.86
N LEU A 69 -7.06 -22.12 5.84
CA LEU A 69 -7.98 -23.24 5.58
C LEU A 69 -9.25 -22.83 4.79
N GLN A 70 -9.55 -21.54 4.72
CA GLN A 70 -10.68 -20.94 4.02
C GLN A 70 -10.28 -20.32 2.67
N ASN A 71 -9.06 -20.57 2.17
CA ASN A 71 -8.51 -19.96 0.95
C ASN A 71 -8.39 -18.43 1.03
N TYR A 72 -7.92 -17.93 2.17
CA TYR A 72 -7.45 -16.56 2.32
C TYR A 72 -5.93 -16.57 2.50
N MET A 73 -5.25 -15.63 1.85
CA MET A 73 -3.81 -15.43 1.95
C MET A 73 -3.56 -14.16 2.73
N LEU A 74 -2.64 -14.21 3.69
CA LEU A 74 -2.15 -13.02 4.40
C LEU A 74 -1.36 -12.19 3.38
N GLU A 75 -1.71 -10.92 3.24
CA GLU A 75 -1.04 -10.02 2.29
C GLU A 75 -0.03 -9.11 2.97
N ASP A 76 -0.39 -8.62 4.17
CA ASP A 76 0.38 -7.63 4.92
C ASP A 76 0.19 -7.89 6.43
N VAL A 77 1.26 -7.62 7.19
CA VAL A 77 1.28 -7.70 8.65
C VAL A 77 1.97 -6.47 9.24
N GLU A 78 1.45 -6.00 10.36
CA GLU A 78 1.90 -4.80 11.06
C GLU A 78 2.18 -5.10 12.53
N VAL A 79 3.32 -4.65 13.07
CA VAL A 79 3.70 -4.91 14.47
C VAL A 79 3.71 -3.64 15.33
N SER A 80 2.65 -3.48 16.14
CA SER A 80 2.60 -2.47 17.20
C SER A 80 2.93 -3.04 18.58
N PHE A 81 2.94 -2.21 19.63
CA PHE A 81 3.28 -2.65 20.99
C PHE A 81 2.24 -2.20 22.01
N LEU A 82 1.79 -3.15 22.84
CA LEU A 82 0.94 -2.89 24.00
C LEU A 82 1.60 -3.41 25.26
N ASN A 83 1.92 -2.52 26.19
CA ASN A 83 2.63 -2.84 27.44
C ASN A 83 3.96 -3.58 27.21
N GLY A 84 4.70 -3.18 26.17
CA GLY A 84 5.98 -3.78 25.79
C GLY A 84 5.88 -5.17 25.14
N GLN A 85 4.67 -5.64 24.85
CA GLN A 85 4.45 -6.90 24.12
C GLN A 85 4.04 -6.59 22.67
N PRO A 86 4.56 -7.34 21.68
CA PRO A 86 4.18 -7.15 20.29
C PRO A 86 2.70 -7.46 20.07
N ARG A 87 2.06 -6.67 19.21
CA ARG A 87 0.68 -6.79 18.79
C ARG A 87 0.61 -6.76 17.28
N PHE A 88 0.01 -7.80 16.72
CA PHE A 88 -0.05 -8.00 15.29
C PHE A 88 -1.38 -7.51 14.76
N THR A 89 -1.32 -6.76 13.67
CA THR A 89 -2.44 -6.45 12.80
C THR A 89 -2.14 -6.98 11.42
N GLY A 90 -3.14 -7.42 10.67
CA GLY A 90 -2.91 -7.87 9.30
C GLY A 90 -4.22 -8.11 8.59
N PHE A 91 -4.15 -8.19 7.26
CA PHE A 91 -5.32 -8.47 6.44
C PHE A 91 -5.05 -9.58 5.43
N TRP A 92 -6.13 -10.28 5.09
CA TRP A 92 -6.09 -11.39 4.16
C TRP A 92 -7.02 -11.15 2.99
N LEU A 93 -6.58 -11.53 1.79
CA LEU A 93 -7.38 -11.53 0.57
C LEU A 93 -7.74 -12.95 0.14
N PRO A 94 -8.88 -13.15 -0.56
CA PRO A 94 -9.21 -14.45 -1.15
C PRO A 94 -8.13 -14.89 -2.15
N GLY A 95 -7.64 -16.11 -2.02
CA GLY A 95 -6.62 -16.66 -2.91
C GLY A 95 -6.47 -18.17 -2.74
N THR A 96 -6.18 -18.88 -3.83
CA THR A 96 -5.92 -20.33 -3.80
C THR A 96 -4.45 -20.70 -3.64
N GLY A 97 -3.58 -19.70 -3.49
CA GLY A 97 -2.19 -19.90 -3.09
C GLY A 97 -2.07 -20.20 -1.60
N ARG A 98 -0.84 -20.31 -1.12
CA ARG A 98 -0.53 -20.38 0.31
C ARG A 98 0.34 -19.18 0.68
N SER A 99 -0.09 -18.46 1.71
CA SER A 99 0.79 -17.56 2.45
C SER A 99 1.50 -18.34 3.55
N PHE A 100 2.72 -17.93 3.88
CA PHE A 100 3.50 -18.47 4.98
C PHE A 100 4.01 -17.31 5.83
N LEU A 101 3.53 -17.23 7.06
CA LEU A 101 3.99 -16.25 8.02
C LEU A 101 5.13 -16.81 8.87
N ARG A 102 6.16 -16.00 9.08
CA ARG A 102 7.14 -16.17 10.16
C ARG A 102 7.29 -14.86 10.89
N VAL A 103 7.37 -14.91 12.21
CA VAL A 103 7.47 -13.74 13.09
C VAL A 103 8.56 -13.96 14.13
N SER A 104 8.96 -12.90 14.82
CA SER A 104 9.96 -12.92 15.89
C SER A 104 11.31 -13.50 15.43
N MET A 105 11.64 -13.36 14.15
CA MET A 105 12.90 -13.83 13.60
C MET A 105 14.02 -12.85 13.95
N ASP A 106 15.20 -13.36 14.29
CA ASP A 106 16.43 -12.57 14.19
C ASP A 106 16.96 -12.59 12.74
N TRP A 107 18.03 -11.84 12.48
CA TRP A 107 18.62 -11.77 11.13
C TRP A 107 19.04 -13.14 10.57
N ASN A 108 19.65 -13.99 11.40
CA ASN A 108 20.10 -15.31 10.96
C ASN A 108 18.91 -16.22 10.57
N THR A 109 17.82 -16.13 11.33
CA THR A 109 16.59 -16.88 11.07
C THR A 109 15.87 -16.36 9.83
N LEU A 110 15.85 -15.04 9.62
CA LEU A 110 15.32 -14.45 8.39
C LEU A 110 16.12 -14.94 7.17
N GLN A 111 17.45 -14.91 7.24
CA GLN A 111 18.31 -15.38 6.15
C GLN A 111 18.14 -16.87 5.84
N SER A 112 18.01 -17.72 6.86
CA SER A 112 17.79 -19.15 6.64
C SER A 112 16.39 -19.42 6.07
N THR A 113 15.36 -18.74 6.58
CA THR A 113 13.98 -18.80 6.08
C THR A 113 13.90 -18.35 4.63
N TRP A 114 14.56 -17.25 4.28
CA TRP A 114 14.65 -16.75 2.90
C TRP A 114 15.21 -17.80 1.93
N ASN A 115 16.32 -18.44 2.31
CA ASN A 115 16.94 -19.47 1.47
C ASN A 115 16.06 -20.72 1.35
N GLU A 116 15.40 -21.13 2.44
CA GLU A 116 14.45 -22.25 2.43
C GLU A 116 13.25 -21.95 1.53
N ALA A 117 12.62 -20.78 1.71
CA ALA A 117 11.47 -20.34 0.94
C ALA A 117 11.78 -20.29 -0.56
N LYS A 118 12.95 -19.76 -0.93
CA LYS A 118 13.39 -19.76 -2.34
C LYS A 118 13.48 -21.16 -2.93
N ASN A 119 14.00 -22.13 -2.16
CA ASN A 119 14.06 -23.54 -2.59
C ASN A 119 12.69 -24.20 -2.70
N GLN A 120 11.68 -23.67 -2.01
CA GLN A 120 10.29 -24.14 -2.05
C GLN A 120 9.44 -23.41 -3.09
N GLY A 121 10.04 -22.57 -3.94
CA GLY A 121 9.31 -21.79 -4.93
C GLY A 121 8.40 -20.75 -4.27
N GLN A 122 8.86 -20.12 -3.19
CA GLN A 122 8.17 -19.05 -2.48
C GLN A 122 8.98 -17.77 -2.56
N ARG A 123 8.29 -16.63 -2.51
CA ARG A 123 8.88 -15.29 -2.47
C ARG A 123 8.31 -14.50 -1.30
N LEU A 124 9.18 -13.76 -0.62
CA LEU A 124 8.76 -12.79 0.39
C LEU A 124 7.94 -11.72 -0.32
N VAL A 125 6.76 -11.37 0.19
CA VAL A 125 5.89 -10.34 -0.39
C VAL A 125 5.82 -9.08 0.48
N ASP A 126 6.10 -9.23 1.77
CA ASP A 126 5.99 -8.21 2.81
C ASP A 126 6.99 -8.56 3.92
N ILE A 127 7.63 -7.53 4.50
CA ILE A 127 8.52 -7.66 5.65
C ILE A 127 8.22 -6.59 6.68
N GLU A 128 8.26 -6.98 7.95
CA GLU A 128 8.18 -6.04 9.07
C GLU A 128 9.48 -5.99 9.84
N VAL A 129 9.93 -4.80 10.22
CA VAL A 129 11.10 -4.63 11.10
C VAL A 129 10.72 -3.94 12.41
N TYR A 130 10.79 -4.68 13.51
CA TYR A 130 10.40 -4.20 14.82
C TYR A 130 11.42 -4.51 15.91
N PHE A 131 11.29 -3.87 17.09
CA PHE A 131 12.24 -4.02 18.19
C PHE A 131 11.57 -4.53 19.46
N GLU A 132 11.80 -5.81 19.78
CA GLU A 132 11.30 -6.45 20.98
C GLU A 132 12.40 -6.51 22.04
N GLY A 133 12.20 -5.85 23.19
CA GLY A 133 13.22 -5.81 24.25
C GLY A 133 14.54 -5.16 23.79
N GLY A 134 14.48 -4.23 22.84
CA GLY A 134 15.65 -3.58 22.24
C GLY A 134 16.42 -4.45 21.24
N GLN A 135 15.95 -5.66 20.95
CA GLN A 135 16.50 -6.53 19.92
C GLN A 135 15.67 -6.41 18.66
N GLN A 136 16.35 -6.22 17.52
CA GLN A 136 15.69 -6.23 16.22
C GLN A 136 15.08 -7.60 15.95
N ARG A 137 13.89 -7.57 15.39
CA ARG A 137 13.09 -8.71 15.00
C ARG A 137 12.47 -8.44 13.64
N PHE A 138 12.18 -9.54 12.94
CA PHE A 138 11.52 -9.51 11.66
C PHE A 138 10.25 -10.35 11.69
N ALA A 139 9.19 -9.83 11.08
CA ALA A 139 8.13 -10.67 10.55
C ALA A 139 8.20 -10.63 9.03
N GLY A 140 7.70 -11.68 8.38
CA GLY A 140 7.69 -11.74 6.93
C GLY A 140 6.61 -12.66 6.44
N ILE A 141 6.07 -12.31 5.29
CA ILE A 141 5.03 -13.07 4.60
C ILE A 141 5.61 -13.58 3.29
N TRP A 142 5.51 -14.89 3.08
CA TRP A 142 5.90 -15.50 1.81
C TRP A 142 4.68 -16.02 1.08
N HIS A 143 4.64 -15.81 -0.23
CA HIS A 143 3.65 -16.42 -1.12
C HIS A 143 4.32 -17.42 -2.05
N THR A 144 3.55 -18.40 -2.54
CA THR A 144 3.99 -19.26 -3.65
C THR A 144 4.30 -18.42 -4.89
N GLY A 145 5.50 -18.59 -5.43
CA GLY A 145 5.86 -18.33 -6.83
C GLY A 145 7.35 -18.10 -7.04
N GLU A 146 7.76 -18.18 -8.30
CA GLU A 146 9.14 -18.51 -8.69
C GLU A 146 9.94 -17.31 -9.22
N ASN A 147 9.33 -16.11 -9.29
CA ASN A 147 10.03 -14.91 -9.74
C ASN A 147 11.20 -14.60 -8.79
N ASP A 148 12.35 -14.22 -9.35
CA ASP A 148 13.50 -13.84 -8.52
C ASP A 148 13.12 -12.63 -7.67
N HIS A 149 13.70 -12.54 -6.47
CA HIS A 149 13.39 -11.49 -5.52
C HIS A 149 14.66 -10.95 -4.86
N LYS A 150 14.56 -9.78 -4.25
CA LYS A 150 15.65 -9.10 -3.53
C LYS A 150 15.12 -8.62 -2.19
N LEU A 151 15.97 -8.68 -1.17
CA LEU A 151 15.72 -8.13 0.15
C LEU A 151 16.90 -7.25 0.52
N VAL A 152 16.60 -6.06 1.02
CA VAL A 152 17.56 -5.15 1.64
C VAL A 152 16.99 -4.75 2.99
N VAL A 153 17.84 -4.70 4.00
CA VAL A 153 17.50 -4.20 5.35
C VAL A 153 18.64 -3.32 5.84
N ASP A 154 18.36 -2.46 6.82
CA ASP A 154 19.33 -1.69 7.59
C ASP A 154 20.19 -0.73 6.73
N VAL A 155 19.58 -0.10 5.71
CA VAL A 155 20.24 0.89 4.86
C VAL A 155 19.68 2.29 5.08
N GLY A 156 20.54 3.31 4.97
CA GLY A 156 20.09 4.70 4.97
C GLY A 156 19.42 5.10 3.66
N LEU A 157 18.66 6.21 3.66
CA LEU A 157 17.86 6.66 2.50
C LEU A 157 18.66 6.73 1.18
N ALA A 158 19.84 7.34 1.19
CA ALA A 158 20.65 7.49 -0.04
C ALA A 158 21.02 6.12 -0.64
N GLN A 159 21.44 5.17 0.21
CA GLN A 159 21.77 3.83 -0.22
C GLN A 159 20.53 3.05 -0.67
N PHE A 160 19.40 3.24 0.01
CA PHE A 160 18.13 2.63 -0.40
C PHE A 160 17.75 3.07 -1.83
N VAL A 161 17.79 4.38 -2.10
CA VAL A 161 17.50 4.95 -3.43
C VAL A 161 18.47 4.44 -4.49
N ASP A 162 19.76 4.32 -4.18
CA ASP A 162 20.76 3.75 -5.11
C ASP A 162 20.46 2.27 -5.43
N LEU A 163 20.06 1.49 -4.42
CA LEU A 163 19.70 0.08 -4.58
C LEU A 163 18.39 -0.11 -5.34
N ASP A 164 17.39 0.72 -5.07
CA ASP A 164 16.12 0.75 -5.79
C ASP A 164 16.34 1.02 -7.28
N ASN A 165 17.09 2.07 -7.61
CA ASN A 165 17.49 2.37 -9.00
C ASN A 165 18.26 1.22 -9.65
N LYS A 166 19.21 0.60 -8.92
CA LYS A 166 19.97 -0.54 -9.42
C LYS A 166 19.05 -1.72 -9.73
N TYR A 167 18.12 -2.06 -8.85
CA TYR A 167 17.22 -3.19 -9.02
C TYR A 167 16.15 -2.92 -10.08
N HIS A 168 15.62 -1.70 -10.15
CA HIS A 168 14.77 -1.25 -11.25
C HIS A 168 15.43 -1.47 -12.61
N ASN A 169 16.68 -1.05 -12.77
CA ASN A 169 17.46 -1.27 -14.00
C ASN A 169 17.75 -2.76 -14.30
N GLN A 170 17.64 -3.64 -13.29
CA GLN A 170 17.74 -5.09 -13.45
C GLN A 170 16.38 -5.76 -13.71
N GLY A 171 15.30 -4.98 -13.80
CA GLY A 171 13.95 -5.47 -14.04
C GLY A 171 13.27 -6.00 -12.78
N PHE A 172 13.59 -5.44 -11.62
CA PHE A 172 12.89 -5.70 -10.36
C PHE A 172 12.04 -4.49 -9.97
N GLN A 173 10.86 -4.75 -9.41
CA GLN A 173 9.99 -3.75 -8.83
C GLN A 173 9.95 -3.87 -7.32
N LEU A 174 10.00 -2.73 -6.61
CA LEU A 174 9.77 -2.68 -5.18
C LEU A 174 8.31 -3.04 -4.95
N VAL A 175 8.04 -3.98 -4.06
CA VAL A 175 6.67 -4.41 -3.72
C VAL A 175 6.25 -3.96 -2.32
N ASP A 176 7.24 -3.63 -1.49
CA ASP A 176 7.11 -3.41 -0.05
C ASP A 176 8.34 -2.65 0.46
N ILE A 177 8.14 -1.61 1.28
CA ILE A 177 9.18 -0.78 1.90
C ILE A 177 8.85 -0.52 3.36
N GLU A 178 9.84 -0.74 4.20
CA GLU A 178 9.75 -0.44 5.63
C GLU A 178 10.65 0.71 6.04
N THR A 179 10.26 1.45 7.07
CA THR A 179 11.14 2.45 7.68
C THR A 179 11.06 2.57 9.20
N TYR A 180 12.20 2.36 9.84
CA TYR A 180 12.31 2.27 11.30
C TYR A 180 13.49 3.09 11.85
N LEU A 181 13.49 3.30 13.17
CA LEU A 181 14.62 3.92 13.88
C LEU A 181 15.51 2.85 14.47
N ASN A 182 16.71 2.70 13.93
CA ASN A 182 17.77 1.89 14.53
C ASN A 182 18.76 2.81 15.24
N LYS A 183 18.78 2.75 16.59
CA LYS A 183 19.68 3.56 17.44
C LYS A 183 19.64 5.05 17.09
N GLY A 184 18.44 5.57 16.79
CA GLY A 184 18.19 6.98 16.46
C GLY A 184 18.48 7.37 15.01
N ARG A 185 18.92 6.43 14.16
CA ARG A 185 19.07 6.66 12.72
C ARG A 185 17.90 6.01 11.98
N ARG A 186 17.36 6.74 11.02
CA ARG A 186 16.34 6.25 10.09
C ARG A 186 16.99 5.27 9.12
N GLU A 187 16.50 4.04 9.11
CA GLU A 187 16.94 2.98 8.21
C GLU A 187 15.71 2.43 7.48
N PHE A 188 15.95 1.84 6.31
CA PHE A 188 14.93 1.32 5.41
C PHE A 188 15.17 -0.17 5.16
N ALA A 189 14.09 -0.92 5.02
CA ALA A 189 14.10 -2.22 4.37
C ALA A 189 13.21 -2.19 3.13
N GLY A 190 13.41 -3.14 2.23
CA GLY A 190 12.57 -3.26 1.04
C GLY A 190 12.64 -4.65 0.44
N VAL A 191 11.54 -5.01 -0.20
CA VAL A 191 11.40 -6.27 -0.94
C VAL A 191 11.13 -5.94 -2.40
N TRP A 192 11.90 -6.54 -3.29
CA TRP A 192 11.68 -6.40 -4.73
C TRP A 192 11.39 -7.75 -5.37
N HIS A 193 10.47 -7.77 -6.34
CA HIS A 193 10.22 -8.93 -7.21
C HIS A 193 10.66 -8.64 -8.63
N GLN A 194 11.16 -9.65 -9.33
CA GLN A 194 11.48 -9.53 -10.74
C GLN A 194 10.19 -9.35 -11.54
N ASN A 195 9.98 -8.14 -12.03
CA ASN A 195 8.88 -7.74 -12.89
C ASN A 195 9.31 -6.52 -13.69
N ARG A 196 9.12 -6.55 -15.01
CA ARG A 196 9.54 -5.47 -15.92
C ARG A 196 8.50 -4.37 -16.08
N LEU A 197 7.59 -4.21 -15.12
CA LEU A 197 6.68 -3.09 -15.10
C LEU A 197 7.38 -1.85 -14.51
N ASP A 198 7.14 -0.70 -15.13
CA ASP A 198 7.53 0.59 -14.56
C ASP A 198 6.79 0.77 -13.22
N TYR A 199 7.49 1.16 -12.16
CA TYR A 199 6.89 1.53 -10.87
C TYR A 199 7.48 2.86 -10.40
N ILE A 200 6.79 3.50 -9.47
CA ILE A 200 7.19 4.80 -8.93
C ILE A 200 7.31 4.68 -7.41
N VAL A 201 8.42 5.18 -6.87
CA VAL A 201 8.64 5.29 -5.43
C VAL A 201 8.83 6.76 -5.08
N GLN A 202 8.19 7.22 -4.02
CA GLN A 202 8.44 8.55 -3.45
C GLN A 202 8.54 8.44 -1.94
N ILE A 203 9.58 9.06 -1.36
CA ILE A 203 9.91 8.97 0.06
C ILE A 203 10.09 10.38 0.61
N GLY A 204 9.50 10.68 1.77
CA GLY A 204 9.77 11.92 2.50
C GLY A 204 8.79 13.06 2.23
N LEU A 205 7.62 12.73 1.66
CA LEU A 205 6.58 13.70 1.33
C LEU A 205 5.78 14.08 2.58
N GLY A 206 5.37 15.34 2.70
CA GLY A 206 4.32 15.72 3.65
C GLY A 206 2.94 15.23 3.17
N TRP A 207 1.95 15.16 4.06
CA TRP A 207 0.61 14.65 3.73
C TRP A 207 -0.02 15.31 2.49
N THR A 208 0.04 16.64 2.39
CA THR A 208 -0.54 17.37 1.24
C THR A 208 0.13 16.99 -0.07
N GLU A 209 1.46 16.90 -0.09
CA GLU A 209 2.24 16.52 -1.27
C GLU A 209 1.96 15.06 -1.66
N PHE A 210 1.96 14.17 -0.66
CA PHE A 210 1.68 12.75 -0.84
C PHE A 210 0.27 12.52 -1.40
N ASN A 211 -0.76 13.15 -0.83
CA ASN A 211 -2.13 12.95 -1.30
C ASN A 211 -2.34 13.57 -2.70
N ASN A 212 -1.69 14.70 -3.01
CA ASN A 212 -1.72 15.26 -4.37
C ASN A 212 -1.02 14.34 -5.37
N LEU A 213 0.11 13.75 -4.99
CA LEU A 213 0.81 12.75 -5.79
C LEU A 213 -0.08 11.53 -6.03
N ARG A 214 -0.69 10.97 -4.98
CA ARG A 214 -1.61 9.83 -5.08
C ARG A 214 -2.73 10.08 -6.09
N VAL A 215 -3.36 11.26 -6.06
CA VAL A 215 -4.40 11.64 -7.03
C VAL A 215 -3.85 11.71 -8.45
N ARG A 216 -2.64 12.27 -8.66
CA ARG A 216 -1.99 12.28 -9.98
C ARG A 216 -1.69 10.86 -10.46
N MET A 217 -1.12 10.02 -9.60
CA MET A 217 -0.82 8.62 -9.91
C MET A 217 -2.07 7.85 -10.31
N GLU A 218 -3.19 8.06 -9.60
CA GLU A 218 -4.48 7.47 -9.97
C GLU A 218 -4.93 7.89 -11.40
N ASN A 219 -4.76 9.16 -11.76
CA ASN A 219 -5.05 9.66 -13.11
C ASN A 219 -4.07 9.10 -14.17
N ASP A 220 -2.82 8.87 -13.79
CA ASP A 220 -1.75 8.34 -14.65
C ASP A 220 -1.75 6.80 -14.72
N ALA A 221 -2.84 6.16 -14.28
CA ALA A 221 -3.01 4.71 -14.28
C ALA A 221 -2.01 3.94 -13.38
N TYR A 222 -1.73 4.50 -12.20
CA TYR A 222 -0.99 3.86 -11.12
C TYR A 222 -1.83 3.68 -9.85
N LYS A 223 -1.60 2.58 -9.14
CA LYS A 223 -2.19 2.25 -7.84
C LYS A 223 -1.11 2.25 -6.76
N LEU A 224 -1.41 2.85 -5.61
CA LEU A 224 -0.56 2.80 -4.42
C LEU A 224 -0.63 1.39 -3.83
N VAL A 225 0.46 0.64 -3.88
CA VAL A 225 0.49 -0.75 -3.39
C VAL A 225 1.00 -0.88 -1.98
N ASP A 226 1.68 0.14 -1.46
CA ASP A 226 2.34 0.14 -0.16
C ASP A 226 2.58 1.58 0.32
N VAL A 227 2.35 1.90 1.62
CA VAL A 227 2.47 3.23 2.22
C VAL A 227 3.05 3.27 3.64
N GLU A 228 4.24 3.84 3.74
CA GLU A 228 4.85 4.14 5.04
C GLU A 228 4.47 5.50 5.62
N ARG A 229 4.35 5.56 6.95
CA ARG A 229 4.19 6.79 7.72
C ARG A 229 5.17 6.86 8.88
N TYR A 230 6.12 7.79 8.80
CA TYR A 230 7.15 7.95 9.82
C TYR A 230 7.31 9.39 10.27
N SER A 231 7.92 9.58 11.45
CA SER A 231 8.34 10.90 11.92
C SER A 231 9.77 11.22 11.50
N ASP A 232 9.96 12.41 10.95
CA ASP A 232 11.26 13.00 10.63
C ASP A 232 11.26 14.48 11.01
N GLY A 233 12.25 14.90 11.81
CA GLY A 233 12.36 16.28 12.28
C GLY A 233 11.13 16.83 13.03
N GLY A 234 10.30 15.96 13.63
CA GLY A 234 9.06 16.36 14.30
C GLY A 234 7.85 16.54 13.39
N ALA A 235 8.01 16.37 12.07
CA ALA A 235 6.92 16.30 11.11
C ALA A 235 6.62 14.84 10.73
N PHE A 236 5.39 14.57 10.28
CA PHE A 236 5.06 13.29 9.67
C PHE A 236 5.40 13.33 8.18
N LYS A 237 6.03 12.25 7.73
CA LYS A 237 6.45 12.00 6.36
C LYS A 237 5.85 10.69 5.89
N TYR A 238 5.68 10.61 4.58
CA TYR A 238 5.13 9.45 3.91
C TYR A 238 6.12 8.91 2.88
N ALA A 239 6.21 7.59 2.78
CA ALA A 239 6.70 6.93 1.58
C ALA A 239 5.54 6.25 0.88
N GLY A 240 5.69 5.97 -0.41
CA GLY A 240 4.71 5.16 -1.13
C GLY A 240 5.32 4.51 -2.34
N VAL A 241 4.76 3.36 -2.68
CA VAL A 241 5.12 2.58 -3.87
C VAL A 241 3.90 2.49 -4.77
N TRP A 242 4.07 2.86 -6.03
CA TRP A 242 2.99 2.87 -7.02
C TRP A 242 3.32 1.91 -8.15
N HIS A 243 2.42 0.97 -8.41
CA HIS A 243 2.50 0.07 -9.56
C HIS A 243 1.48 0.46 -10.63
N PRO A 244 1.69 0.10 -11.91
CA PRO A 244 0.70 0.32 -12.95
C PRO A 244 -0.59 -0.41 -12.57
N GLY A 245 -1.70 0.32 -12.60
CA GLY A 245 -2.98 -0.21 -12.15
C GLY A 245 -3.99 0.89 -11.96
N THR A 246 -5.24 0.54 -12.22
CA THR A 246 -6.34 1.51 -12.42
C THR A 246 -7.54 1.17 -11.58
N THR A 247 -7.30 0.36 -10.56
CA THR A 247 -8.29 0.10 -9.52
C THR A 247 -8.62 1.42 -8.83
N ARG A 248 -9.91 1.66 -8.55
CA ARG A 248 -10.29 2.80 -7.73
C ARG A 248 -9.61 2.61 -6.38
N GLN A 249 -8.98 3.67 -5.89
CA GLN A 249 -8.20 3.59 -4.66
C GLN A 249 -8.62 4.67 -3.66
N LYS A 250 -8.48 4.39 -2.37
CA LYS A 250 -8.68 5.35 -1.29
C LYS A 250 -7.57 5.20 -0.28
N ILE A 251 -7.21 6.31 0.36
CA ILE A 251 -6.33 6.31 1.52
C ILE A 251 -7.06 6.94 2.71
N TYR A 252 -6.84 6.40 3.90
CA TYR A 252 -7.25 7.02 5.15
C TYR A 252 -6.06 7.01 6.09
N ALA A 253 -5.50 8.19 6.36
CA ALA A 253 -4.27 8.34 7.11
C ALA A 253 -4.51 8.94 8.48
N ASP A 254 -3.55 8.69 9.38
CA ASP A 254 -3.54 9.27 10.72
C ASP A 254 -4.82 8.94 11.50
N ALA A 255 -5.35 7.73 11.36
CA ALA A 255 -6.59 7.32 12.01
C ALA A 255 -6.33 6.80 13.42
N GLN A 256 -7.19 7.14 14.38
CA GLN A 256 -7.29 6.34 15.60
C GLN A 256 -7.96 4.99 15.27
N ARG A 257 -7.66 3.95 16.05
CA ARG A 257 -8.17 2.58 15.81
C ARG A 257 -9.69 2.51 15.65
N ASP A 258 -10.46 3.18 16.50
CA ASP A 258 -11.93 3.15 16.43
C ASP A 258 -12.46 3.79 15.13
N ASP A 259 -11.82 4.86 14.66
CA ASP A 259 -12.21 5.53 13.41
C ASP A 259 -11.76 4.74 12.19
N PHE A 260 -10.59 4.11 12.24
CA PHE A 260 -10.16 3.15 11.25
C PHE A 260 -11.17 2.00 11.11
N MET A 261 -11.61 1.38 12.21
CA MET A 261 -12.59 0.27 12.16
C MET A 261 -13.94 0.69 11.56
N LYS A 262 -14.40 1.92 11.82
CA LYS A 262 -15.59 2.48 11.15
C LYS A 262 -15.35 2.65 9.64
N LYS A 263 -14.19 3.18 9.23
CA LYS A 263 -13.85 3.35 7.82
C LYS A 263 -13.69 2.03 7.09
N TRP A 264 -13.00 1.07 7.69
CA TRP A 264 -12.86 -0.28 7.18
C TRP A 264 -14.21 -0.92 6.88
N SER A 265 -15.15 -0.84 7.83
CA SER A 265 -16.52 -1.36 7.66
C SER A 265 -17.28 -0.62 6.56
N SER A 266 -17.14 0.72 6.49
CA SER A 266 -17.79 1.57 5.49
C SER A 266 -17.24 1.39 4.08
N PHE A 267 -15.94 1.13 3.93
CA PHE A 267 -15.31 0.90 2.63
C PHE A 267 -15.56 -0.53 2.14
N LYS A 268 -15.61 -1.51 3.05
CA LYS A 268 -16.04 -2.87 2.70
C LYS A 268 -17.44 -2.88 2.06
N SER A 269 -18.39 -2.07 2.54
CA SER A 269 -19.72 -1.96 1.92
C SER A 269 -19.75 -1.21 0.58
N GLN A 270 -18.63 -0.60 0.17
CA GLN A 270 -18.46 0.10 -1.12
C GLN A 270 -17.67 -0.73 -2.14
N ASN A 271 -17.47 -2.03 -1.88
CA ASN A 271 -16.59 -2.91 -2.65
C ASN A 271 -15.16 -2.35 -2.73
N LEU A 272 -14.64 -1.96 -1.57
CA LEU A 272 -13.25 -1.60 -1.40
C LEU A 272 -12.60 -2.54 -0.39
N ILE A 273 -11.45 -3.08 -0.75
CA ILE A 273 -10.65 -3.99 0.07
C ILE A 273 -9.34 -3.34 0.50
N LEU A 274 -8.80 -3.74 1.66
CA LEU A 274 -7.46 -3.30 2.05
C LEU A 274 -6.44 -3.74 0.99
N ALA A 275 -5.53 -2.83 0.72
CA ALA A 275 -4.38 -3.04 -0.16
C ALA A 275 -3.07 -2.95 0.61
N ASP A 276 -3.07 -2.17 1.69
CA ASP A 276 -1.93 -1.91 2.55
C ASP A 276 -2.42 -1.27 3.87
N ILE A 277 -1.72 -1.49 4.98
CA ILE A 277 -1.97 -0.87 6.27
C ILE A 277 -0.65 -0.63 7.01
N GLU A 278 -0.46 0.57 7.55
CA GLU A 278 0.73 0.96 8.31
C GLU A 278 0.33 1.45 9.71
N ILE A 279 1.02 0.98 10.76
CA ILE A 279 0.77 1.34 12.16
C ILE A 279 1.98 2.02 12.81
N SER A 280 1.91 3.35 12.88
CA SER A 280 2.89 4.14 13.60
C SER A 280 2.47 4.44 15.04
N SER A 281 3.30 4.02 15.99
CA SER A 281 3.14 4.38 17.40
C SER A 281 3.59 5.84 17.65
N THR A 282 2.68 6.68 18.12
CA THR A 282 3.01 8.08 18.44
C THR A 282 3.40 8.16 19.91
N THR A 283 4.67 8.40 20.23
CA THR A 283 5.06 8.69 21.63
C THR A 283 4.42 10.01 22.10
N SER A 284 4.12 10.15 23.40
CA SER A 284 3.41 11.32 23.96
C SER A 284 4.09 12.66 23.65
N SER A 285 5.38 12.67 23.31
CA SER A 285 6.14 13.83 22.83
C SER A 285 5.74 14.36 21.44
N GLN A 286 5.14 13.52 20.59
CA GLN A 286 4.76 13.88 19.21
C GLN A 286 3.31 14.40 19.11
N ILE A 287 2.44 14.07 20.08
CA ILE A 287 1.03 14.55 20.15
C ILE A 287 0.98 16.07 20.43
N ALA A 288 1.97 16.61 21.14
CA ALA A 288 2.04 18.04 21.44
C ALA A 288 2.32 18.92 20.21
N ALA A 289 2.94 18.37 19.15
CA ALA A 289 3.20 19.09 17.91
C ALA A 289 1.97 19.12 16.98
N SER A 290 1.16 18.06 16.96
CA SER A 290 -0.02 17.96 16.09
C SER A 290 -1.25 18.73 16.60
N SER A 291 -1.35 18.98 17.91
CA SER A 291 -2.46 19.73 18.52
C SER A 291 -2.41 21.24 18.28
N THR A 292 -1.33 21.77 17.68
CA THR A 292 -1.21 23.18 17.30
C THR A 292 -1.55 23.46 15.82
N GLY A 293 -1.85 22.43 15.03
CA GLY A 293 -2.08 22.54 13.58
C GLY A 293 -3.54 22.55 13.13
N SER A 294 -4.52 22.56 14.03
CA SER A 294 -5.95 22.55 13.68
C SER A 294 -6.70 23.66 14.40
N GLY A 295 -6.87 24.80 13.73
CA GLY A 295 -7.83 25.84 14.13
C GLY A 295 -7.46 27.28 13.75
N SER A 296 -8.35 27.91 12.97
CA SER A 296 -8.57 29.36 12.86
C SER A 296 -7.82 30.15 11.78
N SER A 297 -8.57 30.41 10.70
CA SER A 297 -8.46 31.60 9.84
C SER A 297 -8.55 32.91 10.64
N GLY A 298 -7.63 33.83 10.38
CA GLY A 298 -7.68 35.21 10.89
C GLY A 298 -6.50 36.04 10.37
N ALA A 299 -6.80 37.04 9.56
CA ALA A 299 -5.83 37.96 8.98
C ALA A 299 -5.35 39.03 10.00
N SER A 300 -4.06 39.35 10.02
CA SER A 300 -3.49 40.67 9.67
C SER A 300 -2.12 40.99 10.33
N SER A 301 -1.28 41.64 9.50
CA SER A 301 -0.21 42.63 9.77
C SER A 301 1.02 42.30 10.64
N GLY A 302 2.19 42.36 9.99
CA GLY A 302 3.18 43.43 10.23
C GLY A 302 4.40 43.12 11.11
N GLY A 303 5.59 43.09 10.49
CA GLY A 303 6.77 43.83 10.98
C GLY A 303 7.95 43.09 11.63
N SER A 304 9.08 43.08 10.91
CA SER A 304 10.48 43.29 11.35
C SER A 304 11.24 42.23 12.19
N GLY A 305 12.13 41.50 11.50
CA GLY A 305 13.60 41.71 11.51
C GLY A 305 14.44 41.44 12.77
N SER A 306 15.26 40.38 12.71
CA SER A 306 16.70 40.26 13.09
C SER A 306 17.02 38.77 13.31
N ASP A 307 17.69 38.08 12.39
CA ASP A 307 19.14 37.98 12.20
C ASP A 307 19.86 37.32 13.38
N ILE A 308 20.31 36.07 13.20
CA ILE A 308 21.54 35.46 13.74
C ILE A 308 21.84 34.16 12.96
N SER A 309 23.03 34.17 12.38
CA SER A 309 23.75 33.13 11.64
C SER A 309 23.90 31.77 12.33
N ARG A 310 23.83 30.69 11.53
CA ARG A 310 24.61 29.42 11.58
C ARG A 310 24.02 28.53 10.48
N GLY A 311 24.76 28.17 9.46
CA GLY A 311 25.74 27.09 9.48
C GLY A 311 25.31 26.14 8.37
N SER A 312 26.20 25.92 7.40
CA SER A 312 25.98 25.22 6.14
C SER A 312 25.50 23.78 6.31
N ASP A 313 24.29 23.48 5.83
CA ASP A 313 23.85 22.12 5.48
C ASP A 313 23.47 22.08 4.00
N ASP A 314 24.29 21.35 3.24
CA ASP A 314 24.04 20.95 1.86
C ASP A 314 22.76 20.11 1.80
N ARG A 315 21.67 20.76 1.38
CA ARG A 315 20.40 20.11 1.06
C ARG A 315 20.52 19.48 -0.32
N LEU A 316 20.85 18.19 -0.37
CA LEU A 316 20.60 17.35 -1.52
C LEU A 316 19.08 17.09 -1.62
N THR A 317 18.37 18.03 -2.25
CA THR A 317 17.05 17.78 -2.81
C THR A 317 17.22 16.81 -3.98
N ALA A 318 16.63 15.61 -3.88
CA ALA A 318 16.52 14.70 -5.01
C ALA A 318 15.75 15.40 -6.15
N PRO A 319 16.25 15.40 -7.40
CA PRO A 319 15.61 16.09 -8.49
C PRO A 319 14.32 15.39 -8.92
N LEU A 320 13.27 16.18 -9.13
CA LEU A 320 12.04 15.80 -9.83
C LEU A 320 12.42 15.30 -11.24
N LEU A 321 12.30 14.00 -11.48
CA LEU A 321 12.49 13.43 -12.81
C LEU A 321 11.17 13.50 -13.60
N GLY A 322 11.20 14.22 -14.72
CA GLY A 322 10.26 14.05 -15.83
C GLY A 322 9.68 15.35 -16.36
N GLN A 323 10.38 16.04 -17.29
CA GLN A 323 9.79 16.83 -18.38
C GLN A 323 10.78 17.02 -19.54
N GLY A 324 10.25 16.97 -20.77
CA GLY A 324 10.96 17.22 -22.05
C GLY A 324 10.67 16.07 -23.00
N LEU A 325 9.70 16.15 -23.90
CA LEU A 325 9.66 17.01 -25.10
C LEU A 325 8.29 17.72 -25.16
N ASP A 326 8.19 18.99 -25.53
CA ASP A 326 7.81 19.42 -26.88
C ASP A 326 8.11 20.92 -27.08
N ASN A 327 8.64 21.29 -28.25
CA ASN A 327 8.66 22.67 -28.74
C ASN A 327 8.37 22.63 -30.25
N ASN A 328 7.21 23.14 -30.69
CA ASN A 328 7.19 24.27 -31.63
C ASN A 328 5.78 24.88 -31.80
N SER A 329 5.82 26.18 -32.06
CA SER A 329 4.81 27.24 -32.07
C SER A 329 3.77 27.25 -33.20
N GLY A 330 2.64 27.93 -32.95
CA GLY A 330 1.93 28.67 -34.01
C GLY A 330 0.47 29.08 -33.74
N GLY A 331 0.25 30.31 -33.24
CA GLY A 331 -0.76 31.25 -33.74
C GLY A 331 -2.25 31.08 -33.36
N ALA A 332 -2.75 31.98 -32.52
CA ALA A 332 -4.18 32.31 -32.38
C ALA A 332 -4.68 33.22 -33.54
N PRO A 333 -6.00 33.44 -33.72
CA PRO A 333 -6.70 34.45 -32.89
C PRO A 333 -8.14 34.09 -32.46
N ALA A 334 -8.66 34.88 -31.53
CA ALA A 334 -9.99 34.80 -30.88
C ALA A 334 -11.08 35.62 -31.62
N ASP A 335 -12.37 35.28 -31.44
CA ASP A 335 -13.48 36.16 -30.95
C ASP A 335 -14.83 35.36 -30.79
N PRO A 336 -15.99 35.88 -30.26
CA PRO A 336 -16.66 35.27 -29.11
C PRO A 336 -18.20 35.04 -29.27
N ARG A 337 -18.82 34.35 -28.31
CA ARG A 337 -20.11 34.69 -27.63
C ARG A 337 -20.87 33.46 -27.10
N ALA A 338 -21.06 33.50 -25.79
CA ALA A 338 -22.27 33.21 -24.99
C ALA A 338 -23.14 31.97 -25.30
N GLY A 339 -23.26 31.11 -24.29
CA GLY A 339 -24.35 30.14 -24.12
C GLY A 339 -24.25 29.42 -22.78
N SER A 340 -24.92 29.95 -21.76
CA SER A 340 -25.07 29.33 -20.44
C SER A 340 -25.95 28.07 -20.53
N SER A 341 -25.47 26.93 -20.02
CA SER A 341 -26.37 25.92 -19.42
C SER A 341 -25.64 25.06 -18.40
N SER A 342 -26.15 25.13 -17.17
CA SER A 342 -25.86 24.26 -16.03
C SER A 342 -26.13 22.79 -16.38
N GLY A 343 -25.22 21.90 -16.02
CA GLY A 343 -25.36 20.46 -16.26
C GLY A 343 -24.25 19.63 -15.61
N ASN A 344 -24.60 18.96 -14.52
CA ASN A 344 -23.86 17.92 -13.81
C ASN A 344 -23.29 16.84 -14.76
N GLY A 345 -22.00 16.52 -14.69
CA GLY A 345 -21.37 15.50 -15.55
C GLY A 345 -19.98 15.08 -15.07
N GLY A 346 -19.80 13.78 -14.81
CA GLY A 346 -18.57 13.20 -14.27
C GLY A 346 -17.34 13.39 -15.14
N GLY A 347 -16.18 13.46 -14.49
CA GLY A 347 -14.88 13.54 -15.15
C GLY A 347 -14.64 12.27 -15.97
N GLY A 348 -14.92 12.36 -17.27
CA GLY A 348 -14.59 11.34 -18.25
C GLY A 348 -13.11 11.40 -18.58
N GLU A 349 -12.40 10.32 -18.26
CA GLU A 349 -11.14 9.95 -18.88
C GLU A 349 -11.21 10.13 -20.42
N THR A 350 -10.17 10.66 -21.06
CA THR A 350 -10.02 10.53 -22.51
C THR A 350 -9.51 9.13 -22.84
N THR A 351 -10.37 8.12 -22.68
CA THR A 351 -10.05 6.73 -23.04
C THR A 351 -9.78 6.62 -24.55
N GLY A 352 -8.78 5.81 -24.90
CA GLY A 352 -8.61 5.35 -26.28
C GLY A 352 -9.72 4.38 -26.69
N GLU A 353 -9.54 3.68 -27.80
CA GLU A 353 -10.49 2.66 -28.26
C GLU A 353 -10.79 1.65 -27.13
N VAL A 354 -12.09 1.41 -26.89
CA VAL A 354 -12.58 0.43 -25.91
C VAL A 354 -13.13 -0.78 -26.66
N GLN A 355 -12.72 -1.97 -26.23
CA GLN A 355 -13.17 -3.23 -26.82
C GLN A 355 -13.67 -4.19 -25.73
N MET A 356 -14.84 -4.78 -25.96
CA MET A 356 -15.40 -5.84 -25.11
C MET A 356 -15.21 -7.19 -25.78
N GLY A 357 -14.93 -8.23 -25.00
CA GLY A 357 -14.87 -9.60 -25.51
C GLY A 357 -14.28 -10.56 -24.49
N LYS A 358 -13.77 -11.71 -24.96
CA LYS A 358 -13.18 -12.71 -24.06
C LYS A 358 -11.66 -12.56 -23.96
N ALA A 359 -11.10 -12.80 -22.78
CA ALA A 359 -9.68 -13.02 -22.61
C ALA A 359 -9.39 -14.50 -22.34
N SER A 360 -8.23 -14.96 -22.76
CA SER A 360 -7.60 -16.17 -22.20
C SER A 360 -6.18 -15.85 -21.77
N TYR A 361 -5.40 -16.86 -21.39
CA TYR A 361 -3.98 -16.68 -21.07
C TYR A 361 -3.11 -17.77 -21.68
N TYR A 362 -1.83 -17.46 -21.85
CA TYR A 362 -0.84 -18.40 -22.40
C TYR A 362 -0.56 -19.56 -21.44
N SER A 363 -0.52 -20.77 -22.00
CA SER A 363 -0.05 -21.96 -21.29
C SER A 363 1.46 -21.92 -21.04
N ASP A 364 1.90 -22.52 -19.94
CA ASP A 364 3.31 -22.63 -19.51
C ASP A 364 4.27 -23.15 -20.59
N ARG A 365 3.78 -23.98 -21.52
CA ARG A 365 4.58 -24.51 -22.64
C ARG A 365 5.17 -23.44 -23.56
N PHE A 366 4.62 -22.22 -23.54
CA PHE A 366 5.09 -21.12 -24.37
C PHE A 366 6.27 -20.37 -23.74
N GLN A 367 6.62 -20.62 -22.47
CA GLN A 367 7.74 -19.93 -21.80
C GLN A 367 9.02 -19.98 -22.66
N GLY A 368 9.64 -18.83 -22.87
CA GLY A 368 10.86 -18.71 -23.69
C GLY A 368 10.64 -18.82 -25.20
N SER A 369 9.40 -18.96 -25.69
CA SER A 369 9.09 -18.93 -27.12
C SER A 369 9.13 -17.50 -27.65
N LYS A 370 9.55 -17.29 -28.91
CA LYS A 370 9.48 -15.96 -29.54
C LYS A 370 8.03 -15.53 -29.77
N THR A 371 7.70 -14.31 -29.36
CA THR A 371 6.46 -13.61 -29.72
C THR A 371 6.62 -12.93 -31.08
N ALA A 372 5.53 -12.40 -31.61
CA ALA A 372 5.53 -11.64 -32.86
C ALA A 372 6.28 -10.29 -32.78
N SER A 373 6.52 -9.74 -31.59
CA SER A 373 7.44 -8.59 -31.43
C SER A 373 8.92 -8.98 -31.56
N GLY A 374 9.24 -10.28 -31.48
CA GLY A 374 10.61 -10.81 -31.45
C GLY A 374 11.16 -11.01 -30.04
N GLU A 375 10.48 -10.54 -29.00
CA GLU A 375 10.80 -10.83 -27.61
C GLU A 375 10.51 -12.29 -27.26
N LEU A 376 11.17 -12.82 -26.22
CA LEU A 376 10.77 -14.12 -25.66
C LEU A 376 9.58 -13.92 -24.73
N TYR A 377 8.53 -14.74 -24.91
CA TYR A 377 7.42 -14.82 -23.98
C TYR A 377 7.94 -15.21 -22.61
N ASP A 378 7.50 -14.46 -21.62
CA ASP A 378 7.83 -14.65 -20.23
C ASP A 378 6.55 -14.54 -19.40
N ARG A 379 6.16 -15.66 -18.80
CA ARG A 379 4.95 -15.81 -17.99
C ARG A 379 4.91 -14.84 -16.81
N ALA A 380 6.08 -14.37 -16.36
CA ALA A 380 6.27 -13.44 -15.26
C ALA A 380 6.22 -11.96 -15.68
N LYS A 381 6.03 -11.65 -16.97
CA LYS A 381 5.89 -10.26 -17.47
C LYS A 381 4.45 -9.95 -17.83
N TYR A 382 4.02 -8.75 -17.53
CA TYR A 382 2.69 -8.22 -17.85
C TYR A 382 2.58 -7.84 -19.33
N THR A 383 2.36 -8.87 -20.14
CA THR A 383 2.32 -8.77 -21.60
C THR A 383 1.05 -9.41 -22.13
N ALA A 384 0.67 -9.03 -23.34
CA ALA A 384 -0.50 -9.60 -24.00
C ALA A 384 -0.35 -9.69 -25.52
N ALA A 385 -1.10 -10.63 -26.09
CA ALA A 385 -1.35 -10.70 -27.52
C ALA A 385 -2.58 -9.88 -27.87
N HIS A 386 -2.45 -9.06 -28.91
CA HIS A 386 -3.58 -8.36 -29.51
C HIS A 386 -3.45 -8.33 -31.04
N ARG A 387 -4.58 -8.35 -31.75
CA ARG A 387 -4.61 -8.57 -33.20
C ARG A 387 -3.99 -7.44 -34.00
N THR A 388 -4.34 -6.20 -33.63
CA THR A 388 -4.10 -5.01 -34.46
C THR A 388 -3.30 -3.92 -33.75
N LEU A 389 -3.48 -3.76 -32.43
CA LEU A 389 -2.70 -2.81 -31.63
C LEU A 389 -1.19 -2.96 -31.86
N LYS A 390 -0.52 -1.80 -31.94
CA LYS A 390 0.93 -1.73 -32.13
C LYS A 390 1.64 -2.42 -30.96
N PHE A 391 2.80 -3.00 -31.23
CA PHE A 391 3.63 -3.51 -30.14
C PHE A 391 4.06 -2.35 -29.24
N GLY A 392 4.11 -2.59 -27.93
CA GLY A 392 4.36 -1.58 -26.90
C GLY A 392 3.13 -0.80 -26.45
N THR A 393 1.98 -0.90 -27.13
CA THR A 393 0.75 -0.26 -26.65
C THR A 393 0.37 -0.81 -25.28
N LYS A 394 0.23 0.09 -24.29
CA LYS A 394 -0.29 -0.26 -22.96
C LYS A 394 -1.81 -0.35 -23.04
N ILE A 395 -2.36 -1.49 -22.61
CA ILE A 395 -3.81 -1.70 -22.50
C ILE A 395 -4.15 -2.05 -21.07
N ARG A 396 -5.30 -1.55 -20.61
CA ARG A 396 -5.95 -2.02 -19.39
C ARG A 396 -6.91 -3.14 -19.74
N VAL A 397 -6.78 -4.28 -19.08
CA VAL A 397 -7.70 -5.40 -19.21
C VAL A 397 -8.43 -5.59 -17.89
N THR A 398 -9.74 -5.33 -17.90
CA THR A 398 -10.61 -5.44 -16.72
C THR A 398 -11.45 -6.70 -16.83
N ASN A 399 -11.36 -7.58 -15.84
CA ASN A 399 -12.24 -8.73 -15.70
C ASN A 399 -13.62 -8.27 -15.23
N LEU A 400 -14.65 -8.49 -16.05
CA LEU A 400 -16.00 -8.00 -15.78
C LEU A 400 -16.72 -8.77 -14.67
N ALA A 401 -16.19 -9.92 -14.24
CA ALA A 401 -16.79 -10.70 -13.16
C ALA A 401 -16.43 -10.19 -11.77
N ASN A 402 -15.29 -9.49 -11.62
CA ASN A 402 -14.76 -9.09 -10.31
C ASN A 402 -14.18 -7.66 -10.27
N ASP A 403 -14.29 -6.92 -11.38
CA ASP A 403 -13.76 -5.56 -11.57
C ASP A 403 -12.25 -5.40 -11.36
N LYS A 404 -11.49 -6.50 -11.20
CA LYS A 404 -10.03 -6.45 -11.17
C LYS A 404 -9.50 -6.09 -12.54
N SER A 405 -8.48 -5.25 -12.58
CA SER A 405 -7.85 -4.81 -13.83
C SER A 405 -6.34 -4.89 -13.73
N VAL A 406 -5.71 -5.12 -14.89
CA VAL A 406 -4.27 -5.18 -15.05
C VAL A 406 -3.86 -4.36 -16.26
N VAL A 407 -2.72 -3.66 -16.16
CA VAL A 407 -2.11 -2.97 -17.31
C VAL A 407 -1.03 -3.87 -17.89
N VAL A 408 -1.12 -4.13 -19.20
CA VAL A 408 -0.18 -4.99 -19.92
C VAL A 408 0.31 -4.29 -21.19
N ALA A 409 1.54 -4.59 -21.60
CA ALA A 409 2.07 -4.16 -22.89
C ALA A 409 1.75 -5.19 -23.98
N VAL A 410 1.25 -4.73 -25.13
CA VAL A 410 1.04 -5.60 -26.29
C VAL A 410 2.40 -5.99 -26.89
N ASN A 411 2.75 -7.26 -26.91
CA ASN A 411 4.02 -7.73 -27.50
C ASN A 411 3.87 -8.98 -28.38
N ASP A 412 2.64 -9.46 -28.57
CA ASP A 412 2.37 -10.61 -29.44
C ASP A 412 1.13 -10.40 -30.32
N ARG A 413 0.91 -11.31 -31.27
CA ARG A 413 -0.22 -11.32 -32.21
C ARG A 413 -1.15 -12.50 -31.95
N GLY A 414 -2.44 -12.19 -31.95
CA GLY A 414 -3.51 -13.07 -31.53
C GLY A 414 -4.58 -12.23 -30.81
N PRO A 415 -5.65 -12.82 -30.26
CA PRO A 415 -6.03 -14.23 -30.36
C PRO A 415 -6.52 -14.60 -31.77
N PHE A 416 -6.37 -15.85 -32.20
CA PHE A 416 -6.90 -16.31 -33.49
C PHE A 416 -8.34 -16.85 -33.40
N LYS A 417 -8.91 -16.91 -32.19
CA LYS A 417 -10.29 -17.30 -31.92
C LYS A 417 -11.20 -16.06 -31.95
N PRO A 418 -12.21 -15.96 -32.84
CA PRO A 418 -12.97 -14.73 -33.08
C PRO A 418 -13.57 -14.07 -31.84
N GLU A 419 -14.00 -14.88 -30.87
CA GLU A 419 -14.64 -14.46 -29.63
C GLU A 419 -13.67 -13.85 -28.59
N ARG A 420 -12.37 -14.12 -28.72
CA ARG A 420 -11.35 -13.60 -27.81
C ARG A 420 -10.74 -12.32 -28.35
N VAL A 421 -10.52 -11.33 -27.52
CA VAL A 421 -9.97 -10.02 -27.91
C VAL A 421 -8.52 -9.84 -27.45
N VAL A 422 -8.11 -10.55 -26.39
CA VAL A 422 -6.76 -10.50 -25.84
C VAL A 422 -6.36 -11.87 -25.28
N ASP A 423 -5.09 -12.26 -25.43
CA ASP A 423 -4.50 -13.39 -24.70
C ASP A 423 -3.42 -12.84 -23.76
N LEU A 424 -3.62 -13.02 -22.45
CA LEU A 424 -2.78 -12.47 -21.37
C LEU A 424 -1.60 -13.39 -21.05
N SER A 425 -0.52 -12.82 -20.51
CA SER A 425 0.48 -13.62 -19.80
C SER A 425 -0.11 -14.24 -18.52
N TYR A 426 0.54 -15.30 -18.01
CA TYR A 426 0.10 -15.98 -16.80
C TYR A 426 -0.03 -15.01 -15.60
N ILE A 427 0.99 -14.18 -15.33
CA ILE A 427 0.95 -13.26 -14.18
C ILE A 427 -0.17 -12.22 -14.32
N ALA A 428 -0.43 -11.72 -15.53
CA ALA A 428 -1.51 -10.77 -15.77
C ALA A 428 -2.89 -11.42 -15.58
N ALA A 429 -3.03 -12.67 -15.99
CA ALA A 429 -4.25 -13.45 -15.77
C ALA A 429 -4.47 -13.78 -14.29
N GLU A 430 -3.39 -14.09 -13.55
CA GLU A 430 -3.42 -14.30 -12.10
C GLU A 430 -3.89 -13.06 -11.36
N GLU A 431 -3.34 -11.89 -11.68
CA GLU A 431 -3.69 -10.63 -11.01
C GLU A 431 -5.18 -10.29 -11.13
N ILE A 432 -5.80 -10.55 -12.28
CA ILE A 432 -7.25 -10.30 -12.48
C ILE A 432 -8.13 -11.51 -12.13
N GLY A 433 -7.56 -12.56 -11.56
CA GLY A 433 -8.29 -13.76 -11.11
C GLY A 433 -8.85 -14.62 -12.26
N ALA A 434 -8.16 -14.68 -13.39
CA ALA A 434 -8.59 -15.43 -14.58
C ALA A 434 -8.12 -16.90 -14.62
N ILE A 435 -7.18 -17.30 -13.74
CA ILE A 435 -6.49 -18.60 -13.82
C ILE A 435 -7.45 -19.79 -13.77
N GLN A 436 -8.38 -19.79 -12.80
CA GLN A 436 -9.33 -20.90 -12.60
C GLN A 436 -10.39 -20.97 -13.69
N SER A 437 -10.90 -19.82 -14.14
CA SER A 437 -11.94 -19.76 -15.17
C SER A 437 -11.38 -20.06 -16.56
N GLY A 438 -10.09 -19.83 -16.81
CA GLY A 438 -9.41 -20.05 -18.08
C GLY A 438 -9.75 -19.00 -19.13
N ILE A 439 -11.05 -18.80 -19.37
CA ILE A 439 -11.61 -17.80 -20.28
C ILE A 439 -12.59 -16.93 -19.49
N ILE A 440 -12.43 -15.61 -19.59
CA ILE A 440 -13.24 -14.62 -18.87
C ILE A 440 -13.74 -13.53 -19.81
N ASP A 441 -14.85 -12.88 -19.46
CA ASP A 441 -15.32 -11.69 -20.16
C ASP A 441 -14.56 -10.45 -19.65
N VAL A 442 -14.04 -9.66 -20.58
CA VAL A 442 -13.18 -8.51 -20.29
C VAL A 442 -13.59 -7.25 -21.04
N LYS A 443 -13.25 -6.11 -20.44
CA LYS A 443 -13.12 -4.82 -21.12
C LYS A 443 -11.63 -4.53 -21.35
N VAL A 444 -11.26 -4.20 -22.59
CA VAL A 444 -9.90 -3.79 -22.99
C VAL A 444 -9.94 -2.31 -23.35
N GLU A 445 -9.07 -1.51 -22.73
CA GLU A 445 -9.00 -0.06 -22.93
C GLU A 445 -7.58 0.32 -23.34
N VAL A 446 -7.42 1.00 -24.47
CA VAL A 446 -6.12 1.56 -24.88
C VAL A 446 -5.80 2.78 -24.04
N LEU A 447 -4.62 2.74 -23.39
CA LEU A 447 -4.09 3.87 -22.63
C LEU A 447 -3.33 4.80 -23.58
N LYS A 448 -3.59 6.11 -23.49
CA LYS A 448 -3.00 7.15 -24.34
C LYS A 448 -1.90 7.89 -23.61
#